data_AF-A0A9Q9EFI5-F1
#
_entry.id   AF-A0A9Q9EFI5-F1
#
_cell.length_a   1.000
_cell.length_b   1.000
_cell.length_c   1.000
_cell.angle_alpha   90.00
_cell.angle_beta   90.00
_cell.angle_gamma   90.00
#
_symmetry.space_group_name_H-M   'P 1'
#
loop_
_entity.id
_entity.type
_entity.pdbx_description
1 polymer ?
#
loop_
_entity_poly.entity_id
_entity_poly.type
_entity_poly.pdbx_seq_one_letter_code
_entity_poly.pdbx_strand_id
1 'polypeptide(L)'
;MNRFLSLLAVLPAVLAAPARRQEPEVIPDQFLIQAAPGQSFEALVADVASVLNVTDFTPDQEFHIGGFEGLRINTPQEVADQINALDSVERIEQDVMVEIQAVVSQANPPYGLARISSRTRGSTSYRYDDSAGAGTFVYIVDTGINLGHQDFGGRASFGFSAVTNEANGDFNGHGTHCAGTAAGTRFGVAKRASIIDVKVIDGTGRSPLSNLVAGMDWAGRDITSKGRVGRAVVSMSLGADNRQGDASFLDRAAQALAGQGIFVAVASGNSNVNANVFSPARATDVCTVGATDSSDRRASFSNFGAGVDVLAPGVQVTSAWIGSSTATNTISGTSMACPHVAGVGAYLLGLEGSRNGIQLCNRIIELSTKNAISGLNGEPNRLLFNGVA
;
A
#
# COMPACT_ATOMS: atom_id res chain seq x y z
N MET A 1 -22.21 8.92 60.42
CA MET A 1 -22.26 9.95 59.37
C MET A 1 -21.30 9.53 58.27
N ASN A 2 -21.83 9.36 57.06
CA ASN A 2 -21.20 9.08 55.75
C ASN A 2 -20.36 7.80 55.56
N ARG A 3 -21.06 6.73 55.18
CA ARG A 3 -20.55 5.64 54.33
C ARG A 3 -20.53 6.12 52.88
N PHE A 4 -19.39 6.05 52.19
CA PHE A 4 -19.33 6.16 50.73
C PHE A 4 -19.16 4.75 50.14
N LEU A 5 -20.18 4.30 49.42
CA LEU A 5 -20.11 3.13 48.54
C LEU A 5 -19.25 3.49 47.32
N SER A 6 -18.15 2.79 47.12
CA SER A 6 -17.43 2.77 45.84
C SER A 6 -18.11 1.75 44.92
N LEU A 7 -18.81 2.22 43.90
CA LEU A 7 -19.28 1.38 42.79
C LEU A 7 -18.07 0.92 41.97
N LEU A 8 -17.79 -0.40 41.96
CA LEU A 8 -16.95 -1.01 40.94
C LEU A 8 -17.73 -1.01 39.62
N ALA A 9 -17.29 -0.22 38.64
CA ALA A 9 -17.73 -0.36 37.26
C ALA A 9 -16.88 -1.46 36.59
N VAL A 10 -17.47 -2.63 36.39
CA VAL A 10 -16.91 -3.68 35.53
C VAL A 10 -17.10 -3.22 34.08
N LEU A 11 -16.03 -2.69 33.47
CA LEU A 11 -15.99 -2.44 32.03
C LEU A 11 -15.87 -3.80 31.30
N PRO A 12 -16.70 -4.10 30.29
CA PRO A 12 -16.53 -5.29 29.49
C PRO A 12 -15.23 -5.13 28.67
N ALA A 13 -14.33 -6.11 28.81
CA ALA A 13 -13.19 -6.25 27.93
C ALA A 13 -13.71 -6.52 26.51
N VAL A 14 -13.74 -5.49 25.68
CA VAL A 14 -13.92 -5.65 24.23
C VAL A 14 -12.61 -6.24 23.71
N LEU A 15 -12.56 -7.56 23.55
CA LEU A 15 -11.55 -8.19 22.73
C LEU A 15 -11.70 -7.62 21.31
N ALA A 16 -10.79 -6.73 20.92
CA ALA A 16 -10.64 -6.33 19.53
C ALA A 16 -10.21 -7.57 18.75
N ALA A 17 -11.19 -8.22 18.10
CA ALA A 17 -10.92 -9.24 17.11
C ALA A 17 -10.03 -8.65 16.00
N PRO A 18 -9.06 -9.41 15.47
CA PRO A 18 -8.21 -8.91 14.39
C PRO A 18 -9.08 -8.46 13.22
N ALA A 19 -8.73 -7.32 12.62
CA ALA A 19 -9.38 -6.81 11.42
C ALA A 19 -9.40 -7.91 10.36
N ARG A 20 -10.58 -8.53 10.19
CA ARG A 20 -10.80 -9.64 9.28
C ARG A 20 -10.57 -9.12 7.86
N ARG A 21 -9.77 -9.85 7.08
CA ARG A 21 -9.71 -9.73 5.62
C ARG A 21 -11.16 -9.57 5.14
N GLN A 22 -11.50 -8.46 4.48
CA GLN A 22 -12.71 -8.43 3.69
C GLN A 22 -12.36 -9.26 2.45
N GLU A 23 -12.42 -10.58 2.60
CA GLU A 23 -12.55 -11.47 1.46
C GLU A 23 -13.80 -11.02 0.69
N PRO A 24 -13.80 -11.10 -0.66
CA PRO A 24 -15.03 -10.94 -1.40
C PRO A 24 -16.12 -11.74 -0.69
N GLU A 25 -17.29 -11.13 -0.47
CA GLU A 25 -18.36 -11.81 0.24
C GLU A 25 -18.71 -13.07 -0.54
N VAL A 26 -18.33 -14.20 0.03
CA VAL A 26 -18.54 -15.51 -0.55
C VAL A 26 -20.03 -15.80 -0.55
N ILE A 27 -20.54 -16.26 -1.68
CA ILE A 27 -21.92 -16.72 -1.78
C ILE A 27 -21.92 -18.18 -1.28
N PRO A 28 -22.55 -18.48 -0.12
CA PRO A 28 -22.51 -19.83 0.45
C PRO A 28 -23.08 -20.86 -0.52
N ASP A 29 -22.41 -22.03 -0.57
CA ASP A 29 -22.77 -23.17 -1.39
C ASP A 29 -22.89 -22.90 -2.90
N GLN A 30 -22.35 -21.79 -3.41
CA GLN A 30 -22.37 -21.47 -4.84
C GLN A 30 -20.98 -21.58 -5.44
N PHE A 31 -20.87 -22.28 -6.57
CA PHE A 31 -19.59 -22.57 -7.23
C PHE A 31 -19.67 -22.33 -8.73
N LEU A 32 -18.57 -21.81 -9.27
CA LEU A 32 -18.31 -21.65 -10.70
C LEU A 32 -17.36 -22.77 -11.14
N ILE A 33 -17.74 -23.51 -12.18
CA ILE A 33 -16.99 -24.65 -12.69
C ILE A 33 -16.63 -24.37 -14.15
N GLN A 34 -15.33 -24.45 -14.47
CA GLN A 34 -14.80 -24.29 -15.82
C GLN A 34 -14.49 -25.66 -16.43
N ALA A 35 -14.89 -25.87 -17.68
CA ALA A 35 -14.54 -27.07 -18.44
C ALA A 35 -13.04 -27.11 -18.79
N ALA A 36 -12.45 -28.30 -18.74
CA ALA A 36 -11.09 -28.54 -19.22
C ALA A 36 -10.95 -28.27 -20.73
N PRO A 37 -9.78 -27.80 -21.21
CA PRO A 37 -9.56 -27.52 -22.63
C PRO A 37 -9.91 -28.72 -23.52
N GLY A 38 -10.77 -28.49 -24.52
CA GLY A 38 -11.19 -29.52 -25.48
C GLY A 38 -12.35 -30.40 -25.02
N GLN A 39 -12.85 -30.23 -23.79
CA GLN A 39 -14.10 -30.85 -23.35
C GLN A 39 -15.30 -30.05 -23.86
N SER A 40 -16.40 -30.75 -24.19
CA SER A 40 -17.66 -30.09 -24.52
C SER A 40 -18.41 -29.71 -23.24
N PHE A 41 -19.26 -28.70 -23.34
CA PHE A 41 -20.12 -28.30 -22.22
C PHE A 41 -21.01 -29.45 -21.74
N GLU A 42 -21.53 -30.26 -22.67
CA GLU A 42 -22.37 -31.41 -22.37
C GLU A 42 -21.61 -32.51 -21.61
N ALA A 43 -20.32 -32.70 -21.92
CA ALA A 43 -19.48 -33.64 -21.19
C ALA A 43 -19.28 -33.19 -19.75
N LEU A 44 -19.00 -31.89 -19.54
CA LEU A 44 -18.92 -31.31 -18.20
C LEU A 44 -20.24 -31.48 -17.43
N VAL A 45 -21.38 -31.17 -18.05
CA VAL A 45 -22.71 -31.31 -17.42
C VAL A 45 -23.00 -32.76 -17.03
N ALA A 46 -22.67 -33.72 -17.90
CA ALA A 46 -22.87 -35.14 -17.64
C ALA A 46 -22.02 -35.64 -16.45
N ASP A 47 -20.76 -35.23 -16.36
CA ASP A 47 -19.86 -35.61 -15.27
C ASP A 47 -20.31 -34.99 -13.94
N VAL A 48 -20.71 -33.72 -13.95
CA VAL A 48 -21.28 -33.06 -12.77
C VAL A 48 -22.57 -33.74 -12.32
N ALA A 49 -23.47 -34.10 -13.25
CA ALA A 49 -24.70 -34.83 -12.95
C ALA A 49 -24.44 -36.18 -12.28
N SER A 50 -23.39 -36.88 -12.73
CA SER A 50 -22.92 -38.15 -12.16
C SER A 50 -22.48 -37.99 -10.71
N VAL A 51 -21.67 -36.98 -10.40
CA VAL A 51 -21.24 -36.69 -9.01
C VAL A 51 -22.42 -36.29 -8.12
N LEU A 52 -23.35 -35.50 -8.65
CA LEU A 52 -24.58 -35.11 -7.95
C LEU A 52 -25.60 -36.25 -7.82
N ASN A 53 -25.38 -37.38 -8.51
CA ASN A 53 -26.27 -38.54 -8.55
C ASN A 53 -27.72 -38.19 -8.99
N VAL A 54 -27.84 -37.40 -10.05
CA VAL A 54 -29.11 -36.96 -10.64
C VAL A 54 -29.15 -37.26 -12.15
N THR A 55 -30.32 -37.60 -12.68
CA THR A 55 -30.49 -37.97 -14.09
C THR A 55 -30.81 -36.81 -15.01
N ASP A 56 -31.46 -35.76 -14.48
CA ASP A 56 -31.88 -34.57 -15.24
C ASP A 56 -31.29 -33.32 -14.59
N PHE A 57 -29.95 -33.27 -14.54
CA PHE A 57 -29.24 -32.11 -14.02
C PHE A 57 -29.34 -30.95 -15.00
N THR A 58 -29.72 -29.78 -14.49
CA THR A 58 -29.62 -28.52 -15.22
C THR A 58 -28.83 -27.55 -14.35
N PRO A 59 -27.74 -26.94 -14.85
CA PRO A 59 -27.00 -25.96 -14.09
C PRO A 59 -27.84 -24.75 -13.73
N ASP A 60 -27.52 -24.10 -12.61
CA ASP A 60 -28.18 -22.85 -12.22
C ASP A 60 -27.86 -21.70 -13.18
N GLN A 61 -26.73 -21.79 -13.89
CA GLN A 61 -26.34 -20.88 -14.98
C GLN A 61 -25.31 -21.56 -15.88
N GLU A 62 -25.34 -21.23 -17.17
CA GLU A 62 -24.40 -21.72 -18.18
C GLU A 62 -23.57 -20.55 -18.73
N PHE A 63 -22.30 -20.79 -19.03
CA PHE A 63 -21.35 -19.80 -19.52
C PHE A 63 -20.70 -20.29 -20.82
N HIS A 64 -20.94 -19.56 -21.91
CA HIS A 64 -20.38 -19.83 -23.24
C HIS A 64 -19.68 -18.59 -23.79
N ILE A 65 -18.35 -18.51 -23.71
CA ILE A 65 -17.58 -17.31 -24.06
C ILE A 65 -16.36 -17.68 -24.91
N GLY A 66 -16.52 -17.67 -26.24
CA GLY A 66 -15.37 -17.76 -27.15
C GLY A 66 -14.46 -18.98 -26.94
N GLY A 67 -15.04 -20.14 -26.62
CA GLY A 67 -14.31 -21.37 -26.29
C GLY A 67 -14.08 -21.59 -24.80
N PHE A 68 -14.46 -20.64 -23.94
CA PHE A 68 -14.65 -20.86 -22.51
C PHE A 68 -16.04 -21.47 -22.29
N GLU A 69 -16.07 -22.65 -21.70
CA GLU A 69 -17.27 -23.36 -21.31
C GLU A 69 -17.26 -23.52 -19.78
N GLY A 70 -18.37 -23.22 -19.14
CA GLY A 70 -18.48 -23.35 -17.69
C GLY A 70 -19.91 -23.23 -17.20
N LEU A 71 -20.12 -23.53 -15.93
CA LEU A 71 -21.44 -23.51 -15.32
C LEU A 71 -21.38 -23.04 -13.87
N ARG A 72 -22.52 -22.60 -13.35
CA ARG A 72 -22.74 -22.31 -11.93
C ARG A 72 -23.63 -23.37 -11.33
N ILE A 73 -23.28 -23.84 -10.13
CA ILE A 73 -24.13 -24.71 -9.32
C ILE A 73 -24.26 -24.22 -7.88
N ASN A 74 -25.35 -24.62 -7.24
CA ASN A 74 -25.48 -24.60 -5.80
C ASN A 74 -25.29 -26.01 -5.22
N THR A 75 -24.22 -26.23 -4.45
CA THR A 75 -23.91 -27.52 -3.82
C THR A 75 -23.03 -27.32 -2.58
N PRO A 76 -23.07 -28.23 -1.57
CA PRO A 76 -22.14 -28.18 -0.44
C PRO A 76 -20.67 -28.30 -0.87
N GLN A 77 -19.76 -27.70 -0.10
CA GLN A 77 -18.31 -27.71 -0.37
C GLN A 77 -17.76 -29.12 -0.59
N GLU A 78 -18.21 -30.12 0.19
CA GLU A 78 -17.71 -31.50 0.06
C GLU A 78 -18.02 -32.11 -1.31
N VAL A 79 -19.11 -31.69 -1.94
CA VAL A 79 -19.50 -32.14 -3.28
C VAL A 79 -18.74 -31.34 -4.34
N ALA A 80 -18.54 -30.04 -4.13
CA ALA A 80 -17.70 -29.20 -4.98
C ALA A 80 -16.26 -29.75 -5.07
N ASP A 81 -15.71 -30.24 -3.95
CA ASP A 81 -14.38 -30.86 -3.91
C ASP A 81 -14.31 -32.16 -4.73
N GLN A 82 -15.40 -32.93 -4.78
CA GLN A 82 -15.50 -34.13 -5.64
C GLN A 82 -15.56 -33.75 -7.11
N ILE A 83 -16.31 -32.69 -7.45
CA ILE A 83 -16.41 -32.17 -8.82
C ILE A 83 -15.06 -31.64 -9.31
N ASN A 84 -14.30 -30.96 -8.43
CA ASN A 84 -12.96 -30.45 -8.76
C ASN A 84 -11.94 -31.54 -9.15
N ALA A 85 -12.21 -32.80 -8.80
CA ALA A 85 -11.36 -33.94 -9.12
C ALA A 85 -11.67 -34.58 -10.48
N LEU A 86 -12.66 -34.08 -11.22
CA LEU A 86 -13.04 -34.61 -12.53
C LEU A 86 -12.08 -34.14 -13.63
N ASP A 87 -11.71 -35.03 -14.55
CA ASP A 87 -10.87 -34.69 -15.72
C ASP A 87 -11.54 -33.68 -16.67
N SER A 88 -12.87 -33.54 -16.59
CA SER A 88 -13.64 -32.56 -17.35
C SER A 88 -13.61 -31.15 -16.76
N VAL A 89 -13.04 -30.96 -15.57
CA VAL A 89 -12.96 -29.69 -14.85
C VAL A 89 -11.54 -29.14 -14.90
N GLU A 90 -11.36 -27.95 -15.48
CA GLU A 90 -10.09 -27.20 -15.38
C GLU A 90 -9.94 -26.61 -13.97
N ARG A 91 -11.04 -26.06 -13.46
CA ARG A 91 -11.06 -25.30 -12.22
C ARG A 91 -12.47 -25.19 -11.65
N ILE A 92 -12.58 -25.29 -10.34
CA ILE A 92 -13.73 -24.82 -9.57
C ILE A 92 -13.34 -23.61 -8.71
N GLU A 93 -14.25 -22.66 -8.57
CA GLU A 93 -14.11 -21.53 -7.64
C GLU A 93 -15.40 -21.34 -6.86
N GLN A 94 -15.29 -20.94 -5.60
CA GLN A 94 -16.45 -20.48 -4.85
C GLN A 94 -16.89 -19.12 -5.38
N ASP A 95 -18.19 -18.95 -5.62
CA ASP A 95 -18.74 -17.71 -6.15
C ASP A 95 -18.69 -16.60 -5.10
N VAL A 96 -18.51 -15.37 -5.58
CA VAL A 96 -18.29 -14.20 -4.73
C VAL A 96 -19.06 -13.00 -5.25
N MET A 97 -19.54 -12.18 -4.32
CA MET A 97 -20.10 -10.87 -4.67
C MET A 97 -18.98 -9.96 -5.18
N VAL A 98 -19.13 -9.50 -6.42
CA VAL A 98 -18.30 -8.46 -7.02
C VAL A 98 -19.01 -7.12 -6.88
N GLU A 99 -18.42 -6.18 -6.12
CA GLU A 99 -18.95 -4.82 -5.98
C GLU A 99 -18.53 -3.93 -7.16
N ILE A 100 -19.40 -2.99 -7.55
CA ILE A 100 -19.01 -1.92 -8.47
C ILE A 100 -17.98 -1.04 -7.76
N GLN A 101 -16.75 -1.06 -8.25
CA GLN A 101 -15.67 -0.16 -7.85
C GLN A 101 -16.10 1.30 -8.09
N ALA A 102 -16.56 1.97 -7.02
CA ALA A 102 -17.01 3.35 -7.10
C ALA A 102 -15.82 4.30 -6.94
N VAL A 103 -15.48 5.02 -8.01
CA VAL A 103 -14.62 6.21 -7.89
C VAL A 103 -15.38 7.25 -7.06
N VAL A 104 -14.88 7.50 -5.86
CA VAL A 104 -15.39 8.50 -4.92
C VAL A 104 -14.51 9.74 -4.93
N SER A 105 -15.03 10.83 -4.36
CA SER A 105 -14.37 12.13 -4.34
C SER A 105 -14.36 12.71 -2.94
N GLN A 106 -13.17 13.01 -2.41
CA GLN A 106 -13.01 13.79 -1.19
C GLN A 106 -12.92 15.27 -1.56
N ALA A 107 -13.82 16.08 -1.00
CA ALA A 107 -13.76 17.53 -1.10
C ALA A 107 -12.67 18.12 -0.17
N ASN A 108 -12.03 19.20 -0.62
CA ASN A 108 -11.01 19.94 0.13
C ASN A 108 -9.88 19.07 0.71
N PRO A 109 -9.27 18.17 -0.09
CA PRO A 109 -8.12 17.39 0.37
C PRO A 109 -6.87 18.29 0.46
N PRO A 110 -5.78 17.82 1.07
CA PRO A 110 -4.46 18.42 0.84
C PRO A 110 -4.16 18.50 -0.66
N TYR A 111 -3.48 19.57 -1.08
CA TYR A 111 -3.23 19.82 -2.50
C TYR A 111 -2.52 18.65 -3.19
N GLY A 112 -1.65 17.94 -2.46
CA GLY A 112 -0.90 16.80 -2.98
C GLY A 112 -1.82 15.69 -3.47
N LEU A 113 -2.84 15.33 -2.68
CA LEU A 113 -3.86 14.36 -3.07
C LEU A 113 -4.62 14.83 -4.32
N ALA A 114 -5.15 16.05 -4.30
CA ALA A 114 -5.86 16.60 -5.47
C ALA A 114 -4.99 16.61 -6.73
N ARG A 115 -3.69 16.89 -6.58
CA ARG A 115 -2.76 16.94 -7.71
C ARG A 115 -2.48 15.56 -8.28
N ILE A 116 -2.30 14.53 -7.45
CA ILE A 116 -2.01 13.17 -7.93
C ILE A 116 -3.27 12.46 -8.48
N SER A 117 -4.48 12.94 -8.19
CA SER A 117 -5.72 12.42 -8.78
C SER A 117 -6.24 13.21 -9.98
N SER A 118 -5.43 14.13 -10.50
CA SER A 118 -5.76 14.94 -11.68
C SER A 118 -4.59 14.98 -12.64
N ARG A 119 -4.86 15.04 -13.95
CA ARG A 119 -3.81 15.28 -14.95
C ARG A 119 -3.43 16.76 -15.03
N THR A 120 -4.35 17.65 -14.70
CA THR A 120 -4.18 19.11 -14.75
C THR A 120 -4.11 19.72 -13.35
N ARG A 121 -3.48 20.88 -13.25
CA ARG A 121 -3.42 21.69 -12.02
C ARG A 121 -4.79 22.26 -11.67
N GLY A 122 -4.95 22.66 -10.40
CA GLY A 122 -6.12 23.40 -9.93
C GLY A 122 -7.30 22.54 -9.47
N SER A 123 -7.16 21.20 -9.47
CA SER A 123 -8.16 20.32 -8.85
C SER A 123 -8.31 20.66 -7.36
N THR A 124 -9.56 20.70 -6.89
CA THR A 124 -9.93 20.92 -5.49
C THR A 124 -10.53 19.67 -4.85
N SER A 125 -10.45 18.53 -5.55
CA SER A 125 -10.98 17.24 -5.11
C SER A 125 -9.95 16.13 -5.29
N TYR A 126 -9.97 15.17 -4.38
CA TYR A 126 -9.20 13.94 -4.50
C TYR A 126 -10.14 12.83 -4.98
N ARG A 127 -9.96 12.39 -6.23
CA ARG A 127 -10.68 11.27 -6.82
C ARG A 127 -9.92 9.98 -6.55
N TYR A 128 -10.59 8.95 -6.06
CA TYR A 128 -9.98 7.66 -5.75
C TYR A 128 -11.02 6.56 -5.75
N ASP A 129 -10.61 5.33 -5.99
CA ASP A 129 -11.45 4.16 -5.81
C ASP A 129 -11.75 3.94 -4.32
N ASP A 130 -13.00 3.70 -3.94
CA ASP A 130 -13.36 3.51 -2.53
C ASP A 130 -12.57 2.35 -1.87
N SER A 131 -12.14 1.33 -2.64
CA SER A 131 -11.28 0.24 -2.17
C SER A 131 -9.81 0.63 -1.96
N ALA A 132 -9.41 1.90 -2.13
CA ALA A 132 -8.06 2.45 -2.02
C ALA A 132 -7.15 1.81 -0.94
N GLY A 133 -6.39 0.79 -1.31
CA GLY A 133 -5.45 0.10 -0.42
C GLY A 133 -6.07 -0.94 0.51
N ALA A 134 -7.30 -1.38 0.27
CA ALA A 134 -7.91 -2.47 1.01
C ALA A 134 -7.05 -3.73 0.90
N GLY A 135 -6.79 -4.37 2.04
CA GLY A 135 -5.96 -5.58 2.09
C GLY A 135 -4.47 -5.38 1.80
N THR A 136 -3.96 -4.14 1.80
CA THR A 136 -2.53 -3.85 1.64
C THR A 136 -1.91 -3.27 2.92
N PHE A 137 -0.58 -3.29 2.98
CA PHE A 137 0.19 -2.91 4.17
C PHE A 137 1.25 -1.86 3.82
N VAL A 138 1.26 -0.75 4.54
CA VAL A 138 2.28 0.29 4.42
C VAL A 138 3.17 0.23 5.65
N TYR A 139 4.42 -0.18 5.46
CA TYR A 139 5.46 -0.14 6.49
C TYR A 139 6.14 1.23 6.44
N ILE A 140 6.09 1.95 7.55
CA ILE A 140 6.72 3.26 7.69
C ILE A 140 8.00 3.08 8.50
N VAL A 141 9.14 3.12 7.81
CA VAL A 141 10.47 2.99 8.43
C VAL A 141 10.98 4.40 8.75
N ASP A 142 10.73 4.88 9.97
CA ASP A 142 10.87 6.30 10.32
C ASP A 142 11.05 6.56 11.84
N THR A 143 10.57 7.69 12.38
CA THR A 143 10.72 8.11 13.79
C THR A 143 9.74 7.46 14.78
N GLY A 144 8.86 6.59 14.29
CA GLY A 144 7.71 6.07 15.03
C GLY A 144 6.39 6.64 14.51
N ILE A 145 5.26 6.10 14.97
CA ILE A 145 3.92 6.62 14.65
C ILE A 145 3.12 6.88 15.93
N ASN A 146 2.39 8.01 15.97
CA ASN A 146 1.32 8.21 16.94
C ASN A 146 0.11 7.31 16.58
N LEU A 147 0.14 6.05 17.01
CA LEU A 147 -0.87 5.04 16.65
C LEU A 147 -2.31 5.44 17.01
N GLY A 148 -2.49 6.29 18.03
CA GLY A 148 -3.79 6.79 18.47
C GLY A 148 -4.34 7.98 17.66
N HIS A 149 -3.65 8.39 16.58
CA HIS A 149 -4.13 9.48 15.74
C HIS A 149 -5.43 9.08 15.00
N GLN A 150 -6.48 9.89 15.12
CA GLN A 150 -7.81 9.59 14.59
C GLN A 150 -7.81 9.41 13.08
N ASP A 151 -6.88 10.08 12.37
CA ASP A 151 -6.76 9.92 10.92
C ASP A 151 -6.37 8.50 10.47
N PHE A 152 -5.84 7.67 11.36
CA PHE A 152 -5.55 6.27 11.04
C PHE A 152 -6.77 5.37 11.20
N GLY A 153 -7.83 5.81 11.90
CA GLY A 153 -9.06 5.02 12.07
C GLY A 153 -8.84 3.63 12.67
N GLY A 154 -7.81 3.46 13.52
CA GLY A 154 -7.43 2.17 14.10
C GLY A 154 -6.60 1.24 13.19
N ARG A 155 -6.23 1.67 11.98
CA ARG A 155 -5.45 0.86 11.02
C ARG A 155 -3.94 0.88 11.28
N ALA A 156 -3.46 1.73 12.19
CA ALA A 156 -2.06 1.79 12.57
C ALA A 156 -1.75 0.83 13.71
N SER A 157 -0.66 0.07 13.57
CA SER A 157 -0.20 -0.89 14.57
C SER A 157 1.31 -0.83 14.76
N PHE A 158 1.76 -1.12 15.97
CA PHE A 158 3.18 -1.23 16.27
C PHE A 158 3.78 -2.48 15.62
N GLY A 159 4.92 -2.32 14.95
CA GLY A 159 5.72 -3.42 14.41
C GLY A 159 7.02 -3.62 15.19
N PHE A 160 7.93 -2.65 15.08
CA PHE A 160 9.29 -2.76 15.58
C PHE A 160 9.89 -1.42 15.99
N SER A 161 10.84 -1.45 16.93
CA SER A 161 11.71 -0.32 17.26
C SER A 161 13.16 -0.80 17.39
N ALA A 162 14.06 -0.18 16.63
CA ALA A 162 15.52 -0.28 16.84
C ALA A 162 16.04 0.78 17.83
N VAL A 163 15.21 1.74 18.22
CA VAL A 163 15.55 2.80 19.17
C VAL A 163 15.30 2.27 20.59
N THR A 164 16.36 1.98 21.34
CA THR A 164 16.28 1.32 22.65
C THR A 164 16.25 2.28 23.84
N ASN A 165 16.58 3.56 23.60
CA ASN A 165 16.61 4.62 24.61
C ASN A 165 15.33 5.46 24.65
N GLU A 166 14.28 5.07 23.92
CA GLU A 166 12.97 5.71 23.90
C GLU A 166 11.87 4.65 24.03
N ALA A 167 10.69 5.08 24.48
CA ALA A 167 9.51 4.24 24.39
C ALA A 167 9.09 4.02 22.92
N ASN A 168 8.21 3.05 22.68
CA ASN A 168 7.57 2.91 21.38
C ASN A 168 6.66 4.10 21.09
N GLY A 169 6.48 4.41 19.80
CA GLY A 169 5.71 5.56 19.33
C GLY A 169 6.58 6.67 18.76
N ASP A 170 5.92 7.70 18.22
CA ASP A 170 6.60 8.84 17.62
C ASP A 170 6.98 9.86 18.70
N PHE A 171 8.23 10.37 18.63
CA PHE A 171 8.74 11.46 19.47
C PHE A 171 9.24 12.65 18.65
N ASN A 172 9.11 12.59 17.32
CA ASN A 172 9.56 13.64 16.40
C ASN A 172 8.41 14.24 15.59
N GLY A 173 7.46 13.40 15.15
CA GLY A 173 6.32 13.77 14.30
C GLY A 173 6.48 13.39 12.84
N HIS A 174 7.71 13.22 12.38
CA HIS A 174 8.01 12.93 10.98
C HIS A 174 7.36 11.61 10.50
N GLY A 175 7.50 10.53 11.27
CA GLY A 175 6.90 9.23 10.94
C GLY A 175 5.37 9.27 10.94
N THR A 176 4.74 9.97 11.89
CA THR A 176 3.28 10.19 11.90
C THR A 176 2.82 10.95 10.65
N HIS A 177 3.60 11.94 10.20
CA HIS A 177 3.29 12.71 8.98
C HIS A 177 3.38 11.85 7.71
N CYS A 178 4.45 11.06 7.59
CA CYS A 178 4.63 10.14 6.48
C CYS A 178 3.53 9.06 6.46
N ALA A 179 3.19 8.49 7.61
CA ALA A 179 2.08 7.54 7.76
C ALA A 179 0.74 8.14 7.32
N GLY A 180 0.44 9.37 7.77
CA GLY A 180 -0.77 10.09 7.38
C GLY A 180 -0.83 10.37 5.88
N THR A 181 0.30 10.74 5.27
CA THR A 181 0.39 11.02 3.83
C THR A 181 0.22 9.76 2.99
N ALA A 182 0.73 8.62 3.45
CA ALA A 182 0.61 7.36 2.72
C ALA A 182 -0.81 6.77 2.84
N ALA A 183 -1.39 6.73 4.04
CA ALA A 183 -2.56 5.89 4.31
C ALA A 183 -3.57 6.48 5.33
N GLY A 184 -3.46 7.75 5.73
CA GLY A 184 -4.49 8.43 6.52
C GLY A 184 -5.86 8.52 5.83
N THR A 185 -6.95 8.58 6.59
CA THR A 185 -8.32 8.69 6.05
C THR A 185 -8.57 10.04 5.36
N ARG A 186 -8.02 11.13 5.91
CA ARG A 186 -8.15 12.50 5.43
C ARG A 186 -6.95 12.92 4.61
N PHE A 187 -5.74 12.58 5.07
CA PHE A 187 -4.49 13.05 4.47
C PHE A 187 -3.85 12.05 3.51
N GLY A 188 -4.28 10.78 3.56
CA GLY A 188 -3.63 9.69 2.86
C GLY A 188 -4.17 9.37 1.48
N VAL A 189 -3.28 8.77 0.69
CA VAL A 189 -3.59 8.19 -0.63
C VAL A 189 -4.33 6.85 -0.47
N ALA A 190 -3.74 5.87 0.21
CA ALA A 190 -4.30 4.54 0.40
C ALA A 190 -5.17 4.47 1.67
N LYS A 191 -6.38 5.02 1.58
CA LYS A 191 -7.28 5.24 2.73
C LYS A 191 -7.74 3.99 3.48
N ARG A 192 -7.58 2.79 2.89
CA ARG A 192 -7.93 1.50 3.49
C ARG A 192 -6.72 0.61 3.81
N ALA A 193 -5.49 1.08 3.58
CA ALA A 193 -4.30 0.30 3.88
C ALA A 193 -4.04 0.18 5.39
N SER A 194 -3.49 -0.96 5.82
CA SER A 194 -2.97 -1.12 7.18
C SER A 194 -1.61 -0.44 7.31
N ILE A 195 -1.35 0.21 8.44
CA ILE A 195 -0.12 0.97 8.68
C ILE A 195 0.70 0.24 9.74
N ILE A 196 1.96 -0.05 9.43
CA ILE A 196 2.89 -0.75 10.33
C ILE A 196 4.03 0.20 10.71
N ASP A 197 4.15 0.46 12.01
CA ASP A 197 5.21 1.30 12.57
C ASP A 197 6.54 0.54 12.69
N VAL A 198 7.58 1.05 12.05
CA VAL A 198 8.95 0.55 12.13
C VAL A 198 9.86 1.71 12.54
N LYS A 199 9.99 1.91 13.86
CA LYS A 199 10.80 3.00 14.42
C LYS A 199 12.28 2.69 14.33
N VAL A 200 13.00 3.51 13.56
CA VAL A 200 14.46 3.43 13.41
C VAL A 200 15.15 4.74 13.78
N ILE A 201 14.44 5.87 13.80
CA ILE A 201 14.97 7.20 14.15
C ILE A 201 14.43 7.66 15.51
N ASP A 202 15.29 8.29 16.31
CA ASP A 202 14.92 8.82 17.62
C ASP A 202 14.15 10.16 17.53
N GLY A 203 13.66 10.66 18.67
CA GLY A 203 12.91 11.92 18.76
C GLY A 203 13.70 13.15 18.29
N THR A 204 15.04 13.09 18.28
CA THR A 204 15.91 14.16 17.77
C THR A 204 16.09 14.14 16.26
N GLY A 205 15.52 13.14 15.57
CA GLY A 205 15.68 12.95 14.13
C GLY A 205 17.02 12.31 13.76
N ARG A 206 17.65 11.58 14.69
CA ARG A 206 18.95 10.94 14.48
C ARG A 206 18.85 9.44 14.63
N SER A 207 19.74 8.74 13.93
CA SER A 207 19.83 7.28 14.00
C SER A 207 21.22 6.81 13.57
N PRO A 208 21.77 5.77 14.22
CA PRO A 208 22.88 5.03 13.63
C PRO A 208 22.39 4.24 12.41
N LEU A 209 23.30 3.99 11.47
CA LEU A 209 23.02 3.20 10.27
C LEU A 209 22.52 1.78 10.60
N SER A 210 23.03 1.18 11.68
CA SER A 210 22.61 -0.15 12.15
C SER A 210 21.11 -0.24 12.43
N ASN A 211 20.50 0.83 12.93
CA ASN A 211 19.07 0.84 13.23
C ASN A 211 18.22 0.84 11.96
N LEU A 212 18.63 1.61 10.94
CA LEU A 212 17.96 1.63 9.64
C LEU A 212 17.97 0.23 9.02
N VAL A 213 19.13 -0.44 9.04
CA VAL A 213 19.29 -1.80 8.55
C VAL A 213 18.44 -2.79 9.37
N ALA A 214 18.43 -2.68 10.69
CA ALA A 214 17.64 -3.56 11.55
C ALA A 214 16.13 -3.40 11.27
N GLY A 215 15.66 -2.18 11.00
CA GLY A 215 14.27 -1.94 10.58
C GLY A 215 13.95 -2.54 9.22
N MET A 216 14.84 -2.41 8.23
CA MET A 216 14.69 -3.05 6.92
C MET A 216 14.63 -4.58 7.04
N ASP A 217 15.56 -5.17 7.80
CA ASP A 217 15.60 -6.62 8.03
C ASP A 217 14.31 -7.12 8.70
N TRP A 218 13.89 -6.44 9.78
CA TRP A 218 12.65 -6.80 10.47
C TRP A 218 11.43 -6.67 9.55
N ALA A 219 11.32 -5.59 8.79
CA ALA A 219 10.21 -5.38 7.86
C ALA A 219 10.16 -6.47 6.79
N GLY A 220 11.30 -6.81 6.17
CA GLY A 220 11.37 -7.90 5.18
C GLY A 220 10.96 -9.25 5.76
N ARG A 221 11.42 -9.59 6.97
CA ARG A 221 11.02 -10.82 7.66
C ARG A 221 9.54 -10.84 8.04
N ASP A 222 9.00 -9.75 8.55
CA ASP A 222 7.58 -9.65 8.91
C ASP A 222 6.68 -9.76 7.66
N ILE A 223 7.05 -9.07 6.58
CA ILE A 223 6.32 -9.14 5.29
C ILE A 223 6.33 -10.57 4.74
N THR A 224 7.51 -11.20 4.67
CA THR A 224 7.66 -12.54 4.10
C THR A 224 6.96 -13.60 4.95
N SER A 225 7.19 -13.60 6.26
CA SER A 225 6.59 -14.60 7.17
C SER A 225 5.07 -14.52 7.25
N LYS A 226 4.48 -13.34 7.02
CA LYS A 226 3.02 -13.14 6.99
C LYS A 226 2.41 -13.25 5.60
N GLY A 227 3.16 -13.67 4.58
CA GLY A 227 2.65 -13.82 3.21
C GLY A 227 2.18 -12.50 2.59
N ARG A 228 2.83 -11.38 2.95
CA ARG A 228 2.47 -10.02 2.50
C ARG A 228 3.28 -9.56 1.29
N VAL A 229 4.20 -10.37 0.77
CA VAL A 229 4.95 -10.05 -0.46
C VAL A 229 3.96 -9.80 -1.61
N GLY A 230 4.16 -8.70 -2.33
CA GLY A 230 3.25 -8.21 -3.36
C GLY A 230 1.97 -7.56 -2.84
N ARG A 231 1.78 -7.44 -1.52
CA ARG A 231 0.70 -6.69 -0.87
C ARG A 231 1.20 -5.64 0.13
N ALA A 232 2.51 -5.59 0.35
CA ALA A 232 3.17 -4.66 1.25
C ALA A 232 4.06 -3.68 0.47
N VAL A 233 4.08 -2.44 0.94
CA VAL A 233 4.99 -1.39 0.51
C VAL A 233 5.79 -0.89 1.71
N VAL A 234 7.03 -0.50 1.48
CA VAL A 234 7.90 0.12 2.49
C VAL A 234 8.16 1.56 2.07
N SER A 235 7.82 2.51 2.94
CA SER A 235 8.16 3.93 2.77
C SER A 235 9.36 4.28 3.64
N MET A 236 10.40 4.79 2.99
CA MET A 236 11.66 5.18 3.63
C MET A 236 11.93 6.65 3.34
N SER A 237 11.38 7.51 4.18
CA SER A 237 11.50 8.96 4.09
C SER A 237 12.78 9.48 4.76
N LEU A 238 13.87 8.72 4.58
CA LEU A 238 15.15 8.88 5.24
C LEU A 238 16.29 8.66 4.25
N GLY A 239 17.49 9.09 4.63
CA GLY A 239 18.68 8.83 3.86
C GLY A 239 19.90 9.52 4.45
N ALA A 240 21.06 9.17 3.91
CA ALA A 240 22.34 9.76 4.24
C ALA A 240 23.03 10.28 2.99
N ASP A 241 23.67 11.44 3.15
CA ASP A 241 24.54 12.02 2.15
C ASP A 241 25.87 11.26 2.12
N ASN A 242 26.11 10.51 1.05
CA ASN A 242 27.23 9.58 0.93
C ASN A 242 28.21 10.00 -0.17
N ARG A 243 28.41 11.32 -0.36
CA ARG A 243 29.40 11.86 -1.30
C ARG A 243 30.84 11.36 -1.10
N GLN A 244 31.13 10.70 0.03
CA GLN A 244 32.47 10.23 0.39
C GLN A 244 32.68 8.69 0.33
N GLY A 245 31.78 7.89 -0.26
CA GLY A 245 32.01 6.43 -0.33
C GLY A 245 31.23 5.64 -1.38
N ASP A 246 31.77 4.46 -1.73
CA ASP A 246 31.17 3.42 -2.59
C ASP A 246 29.76 3.01 -2.10
N ALA A 247 29.03 2.26 -2.94
CA ALA A 247 27.68 1.73 -2.64
C ALA A 247 27.57 1.36 -1.16
N SER A 248 26.79 2.15 -0.42
CA SER A 248 26.84 2.13 1.03
C SER A 248 26.18 0.85 1.51
N PHE A 249 26.51 0.41 2.71
CA PHE A 249 25.82 -0.72 3.34
C PHE A 249 24.29 -0.53 3.31
N LEU A 250 23.82 0.72 3.41
CA LEU A 250 22.40 1.08 3.30
C LEU A 250 21.81 0.79 1.92
N ASP A 251 22.55 1.03 0.83
CA ASP A 251 22.08 0.73 -0.53
C ASP A 251 21.89 -0.77 -0.71
N ARG A 252 22.87 -1.57 -0.27
CA ARG A 252 22.80 -3.04 -0.37
C ARG A 252 21.68 -3.61 0.49
N ALA A 253 21.43 -3.03 1.66
CA ALA A 253 20.31 -3.44 2.52
C ALA A 253 18.96 -3.11 1.86
N ALA A 254 18.81 -1.91 1.27
CA ALA A 254 17.61 -1.54 0.55
C ALA A 254 17.39 -2.40 -0.71
N GLN A 255 18.46 -2.69 -1.46
CA GLN A 255 18.41 -3.58 -2.61
C GLN A 255 18.05 -5.01 -2.20
N ALA A 256 18.60 -5.52 -1.10
CA ALA A 256 18.25 -6.86 -0.59
C ALA A 256 16.78 -6.94 -0.13
N LEU A 257 16.24 -5.86 0.44
CA LEU A 257 14.82 -5.76 0.77
C LEU A 257 13.95 -5.77 -0.49
N ALA A 258 14.29 -4.95 -1.49
CA ALA A 258 13.60 -4.91 -2.78
C ALA A 258 13.69 -6.25 -3.53
N GLY A 259 14.84 -6.93 -3.43
CA GLY A 259 15.10 -8.25 -4.03
C GLY A 259 14.20 -9.37 -3.52
N GLN A 260 13.51 -9.18 -2.38
CA GLN A 260 12.45 -10.08 -1.91
C GLN A 260 11.11 -9.86 -2.65
N GLY A 261 11.09 -8.99 -3.67
CA GLY A 261 9.90 -8.60 -4.41
C GLY A 261 9.04 -7.56 -3.70
N ILE A 262 9.58 -6.93 -2.66
CA ILE A 262 8.91 -5.91 -1.86
C ILE A 262 9.08 -4.55 -2.53
N PHE A 263 8.02 -3.76 -2.63
CA PHE A 263 8.12 -2.38 -3.12
C PHE A 263 8.74 -1.49 -2.04
N VAL A 264 9.81 -0.77 -2.39
CA VAL A 264 10.51 0.15 -1.49
C VAL A 264 10.56 1.54 -2.12
N ALA A 265 9.80 2.49 -1.57
CA ALA A 265 9.89 3.90 -1.95
C ALA A 265 10.92 4.61 -1.07
N VAL A 266 11.84 5.35 -1.69
CA VAL A 266 12.92 6.06 -0.99
C VAL A 266 12.92 7.54 -1.37
N ALA A 267 13.15 8.42 -0.40
CA ALA A 267 13.29 9.84 -0.66
C ALA A 267 14.62 10.15 -1.38
N SER A 268 14.61 11.00 -2.41
CA SER A 268 15.85 11.33 -3.15
C SER A 268 16.83 12.19 -2.34
N GLY A 269 16.34 12.94 -1.36
CA GLY A 269 17.11 13.82 -0.47
C GLY A 269 16.89 15.31 -0.75
N ASN A 270 17.25 16.16 0.23
CA ASN A 270 16.86 17.58 0.27
C ASN A 270 18.06 18.55 0.12
N SER A 271 19.08 18.18 -0.67
CA SER A 271 20.32 18.96 -0.77
C SER A 271 20.56 19.59 -2.14
N ASN A 272 19.60 19.49 -3.06
CA ASN A 272 19.72 19.95 -4.44
C ASN A 272 21.03 19.50 -5.10
N VAL A 273 21.32 18.20 -5.00
CA VAL A 273 22.43 17.54 -5.71
C VAL A 273 21.92 16.34 -6.50
N ASN A 274 22.81 15.70 -7.27
CA ASN A 274 22.48 14.47 -7.97
C ASN A 274 22.09 13.36 -6.96
N ALA A 275 20.93 12.71 -7.13
CA ALA A 275 20.44 11.65 -6.24
C ALA A 275 21.40 10.46 -6.13
N ASN A 276 22.26 10.23 -7.13
CA ASN A 276 23.24 9.13 -7.13
C ASN A 276 24.32 9.26 -6.04
N VAL A 277 24.41 10.40 -5.34
CA VAL A 277 25.32 10.57 -4.19
C VAL A 277 24.64 10.38 -2.83
N PHE A 278 23.36 10.03 -2.82
CA PHE A 278 22.56 9.79 -1.62
C PHE A 278 22.18 8.31 -1.51
N SER A 279 22.14 7.79 -0.29
CA SER A 279 21.68 6.44 0.01
C SER A 279 20.46 6.48 0.93
N PRO A 280 19.45 5.62 0.73
CA PRO A 280 19.38 4.55 -0.28
C PRO A 280 18.91 5.03 -1.67
N ALA A 281 18.82 6.34 -1.93
CA ALA A 281 18.31 6.89 -3.19
C ALA A 281 19.04 6.38 -4.46
N ARG A 282 20.32 6.02 -4.36
CA ARG A 282 21.11 5.45 -5.47
C ARG A 282 21.05 3.93 -5.57
N ALA A 283 20.39 3.24 -4.63
CA ALA A 283 20.24 1.79 -4.69
C ALA A 283 19.47 1.42 -5.96
N THR A 284 19.81 0.27 -6.56
CA THR A 284 18.98 -0.27 -7.64
C THR A 284 17.73 -0.92 -7.05
N ASP A 285 16.71 -1.11 -7.88
CA ASP A 285 15.49 -1.85 -7.56
C ASP A 285 14.55 -1.21 -6.52
N VAL A 286 14.94 -0.07 -5.95
CA VAL A 286 14.05 0.82 -5.19
C VAL A 286 13.37 1.83 -6.11
N CYS A 287 12.31 2.48 -5.62
CA CYS A 287 11.60 3.54 -6.34
C CYS A 287 11.96 4.90 -5.71
N THR A 288 12.87 5.64 -6.35
CA THR A 288 13.43 6.90 -5.82
C THR A 288 12.55 8.10 -6.17
N VAL A 289 12.20 8.87 -5.15
CA VAL A 289 11.15 9.90 -5.23
C VAL A 289 11.70 11.30 -5.04
N GLY A 290 11.53 12.15 -6.07
CA GLY A 290 11.79 13.59 -6.02
C GLY A 290 10.56 14.40 -5.59
N ALA A 291 10.77 15.66 -5.22
CA ALA A 291 9.70 16.55 -4.74
C ALA A 291 9.30 17.64 -5.76
N THR A 292 8.00 17.91 -5.86
CA THR A 292 7.43 19.05 -6.58
C THR A 292 6.60 19.95 -5.68
N ASP A 293 6.42 21.20 -6.09
CA ASP A 293 5.46 22.14 -5.50
C ASP A 293 4.09 22.10 -6.20
N SER A 294 3.15 22.86 -5.65
CA SER A 294 1.78 23.01 -6.19
C SER A 294 1.72 23.68 -7.57
N SER A 295 2.84 24.24 -8.05
CA SER A 295 2.97 24.84 -9.37
C SER A 295 3.55 23.91 -10.43
N ASP A 296 3.68 22.61 -10.11
CA ASP A 296 4.37 21.63 -10.94
C ASP A 296 5.80 22.07 -11.28
N ARG A 297 6.51 22.61 -10.29
CA ARG A 297 7.95 22.86 -10.38
C ARG A 297 8.69 21.90 -9.46
N ARG A 298 9.84 21.41 -9.90
CA ARG A 298 10.77 20.67 -9.01
C ARG A 298 11.09 21.55 -7.80
N ALA A 299 10.92 21.01 -6.61
CA ALA A 299 11.25 21.71 -5.38
C ALA A 299 12.74 22.07 -5.37
N SER A 300 13.08 23.30 -5.00
CA SER A 300 14.45 23.81 -5.08
C SER A 300 15.46 23.02 -4.22
N PHE A 301 14.98 22.33 -3.19
CA PHE A 301 15.79 21.46 -2.33
C PHE A 301 15.89 20.02 -2.84
N SER A 302 15.00 19.56 -3.73
CA SER A 302 14.94 18.15 -4.13
C SER A 302 16.25 17.75 -4.80
N ASN A 303 16.81 16.60 -4.42
CA ASN A 303 17.84 15.98 -5.22
C ASN A 303 17.27 15.58 -6.60
N PHE A 304 18.15 15.52 -7.60
CA PHE A 304 17.82 15.54 -9.02
C PHE A 304 18.62 14.49 -9.82
N GLY A 305 18.36 14.39 -11.12
CA GLY A 305 19.12 13.55 -12.06
C GLY A 305 18.49 12.19 -12.33
N ALA A 306 19.13 11.42 -13.21
CA ALA A 306 18.58 10.16 -13.75
C ALA A 306 18.29 9.06 -12.71
N GLY A 307 18.83 9.17 -11.48
CA GLY A 307 18.51 8.26 -10.38
C GLY A 307 17.16 8.53 -9.70
N VAL A 308 16.39 9.54 -10.13
CA VAL A 308 15.01 9.77 -9.67
C VAL A 308 14.04 9.08 -10.63
N ASP A 309 13.15 8.24 -10.11
CA ASP A 309 12.20 7.46 -10.92
C ASP A 309 10.91 8.23 -11.21
N VAL A 310 10.42 8.95 -10.20
CA VAL A 310 9.15 9.69 -10.20
C VAL A 310 9.23 10.88 -9.26
N LEU A 311 8.50 11.95 -9.56
CA LEU A 311 8.35 13.10 -8.68
C LEU A 311 6.94 13.16 -8.11
N ALA A 312 6.80 13.56 -6.85
CA ALA A 312 5.52 13.69 -6.17
C ALA A 312 5.45 14.98 -5.34
N PRO A 313 4.23 15.43 -4.97
CA PRO A 313 4.05 16.61 -4.12
C PRO A 313 4.85 16.53 -2.82
N GLY A 314 5.73 17.50 -2.59
CA GLY A 314 6.61 17.51 -1.41
C GLY A 314 6.83 18.90 -0.80
N VAL A 315 6.12 19.94 -1.22
CA VAL A 315 6.24 21.30 -0.69
C VAL A 315 4.94 21.72 -0.04
N GLN A 316 4.97 22.10 1.22
CA GLN A 316 3.79 22.48 2.01
C GLN A 316 2.73 21.37 2.04
N VAL A 317 3.16 20.14 2.35
CA VAL A 317 2.27 18.99 2.48
C VAL A 317 1.72 18.94 3.90
N THR A 318 0.39 19.07 4.02
CA THR A 318 -0.33 18.93 5.29
C THR A 318 -0.68 17.47 5.56
N SER A 319 -0.34 16.96 6.74
CA SER A 319 -0.69 15.61 7.19
C SER A 319 -0.88 15.55 8.71
N ALA A 320 -1.19 14.36 9.22
CA ALA A 320 -1.20 14.03 10.65
C ALA A 320 0.13 14.37 11.30
N TRP A 321 0.11 14.72 12.59
CA TRP A 321 1.30 15.09 13.34
C TRP A 321 1.28 14.51 14.76
N ILE A 322 2.44 14.51 15.38
CA ILE A 322 2.59 14.23 16.81
C ILE A 322 1.97 15.35 17.66
N GLY A 323 1.54 15.02 18.87
CA GLY A 323 1.15 16.00 19.90
C GLY A 323 -0.29 15.86 20.40
N SER A 324 -1.21 15.37 19.55
CA SER A 324 -2.54 14.93 19.98
C SER A 324 -3.11 13.91 18.99
N SER A 325 -4.28 13.35 19.29
CA SER A 325 -4.97 12.42 18.38
C SER A 325 -5.52 13.09 17.11
N THR A 326 -5.45 14.41 16.98
CA THR A 326 -5.95 15.19 15.83
C THR A 326 -4.96 16.24 15.34
N ALA A 327 -3.72 16.21 15.84
CA ALA A 327 -2.71 17.20 15.49
C ALA A 327 -2.34 17.09 14.01
N THR A 328 -2.11 18.23 13.37
CA THR A 328 -1.68 18.28 11.97
C THR A 328 -0.49 19.21 11.84
N ASN A 329 0.30 19.00 10.80
CA ASN A 329 1.42 19.88 10.49
C ASN A 329 1.64 19.96 8.98
N THR A 330 2.19 21.09 8.53
CA THR A 330 2.48 21.36 7.12
C THR A 330 3.98 21.56 6.96
N ILE A 331 4.64 20.60 6.32
CA ILE A 331 6.09 20.58 6.15
C ILE A 331 6.47 20.25 4.71
N SER A 332 7.76 20.40 4.38
CA SER A 332 8.28 20.21 3.04
C SER A 332 9.49 19.29 3.06
N GLY A 333 9.61 18.44 2.04
CA GLY A 333 10.73 17.54 1.84
C GLY A 333 10.42 16.46 0.80
N THR A 334 11.45 15.82 0.26
CA THR A 334 11.30 14.55 -0.47
C THR A 334 10.73 13.46 0.44
N SER A 335 10.88 13.61 1.75
CA SER A 335 10.20 12.82 2.79
C SER A 335 8.68 12.95 2.79
N MET A 336 8.12 14.02 2.23
CA MET A 336 6.67 14.17 2.05
C MET A 336 6.23 13.67 0.67
N ALA A 337 7.12 13.72 -0.33
CA ALA A 337 6.86 13.14 -1.65
C ALA A 337 6.88 11.60 -1.63
N CYS A 338 7.86 11.00 -0.93
CA CYS A 338 8.02 9.55 -0.79
C CYS A 338 6.75 8.81 -0.32
N PRO A 339 6.05 9.21 0.76
CA PRO A 339 4.85 8.53 1.23
C PRO A 339 3.66 8.68 0.28
N HIS A 340 3.59 9.72 -0.57
CA HIS A 340 2.59 9.75 -1.65
C HIS A 340 2.81 8.58 -2.62
N VAL A 341 4.06 8.31 -3.01
CA VAL A 341 4.40 7.20 -3.93
C VAL A 341 4.15 5.85 -3.27
N ALA A 342 4.54 5.69 -2.00
CA ALA A 342 4.22 4.47 -1.24
C ALA A 342 2.70 4.25 -1.12
N GLY A 343 1.95 5.32 -0.85
CA GLY A 343 0.50 5.31 -0.83
C GLY A 343 -0.12 4.93 -2.17
N VAL A 344 0.38 5.46 -3.30
CA VAL A 344 -0.07 5.03 -4.64
C VAL A 344 0.29 3.57 -4.89
N GLY A 345 1.46 3.09 -4.46
CA GLY A 345 1.82 1.68 -4.53
C GLY A 345 0.81 0.79 -3.80
N ALA A 346 0.51 1.10 -2.53
CA ALA A 346 -0.49 0.38 -1.75
C ALA A 346 -1.90 0.47 -2.35
N TYR A 347 -2.26 1.63 -2.92
CA TYR A 347 -3.52 1.83 -3.64
C TYR A 347 -3.63 0.88 -4.85
N LEU A 348 -2.60 0.85 -5.70
CA LEU A 348 -2.58 0.02 -6.91
C LEU A 348 -2.54 -1.47 -6.58
N LEU A 349 -1.85 -1.89 -5.51
CA LEU A 349 -1.86 -3.29 -5.07
C LEU A 349 -3.26 -3.72 -4.58
N GLY A 350 -4.02 -2.81 -3.97
CA GLY A 350 -5.40 -3.09 -3.56
C GLY A 350 -6.35 -3.16 -4.74
N LEU A 351 -6.11 -2.34 -5.77
CA LEU A 351 -6.97 -2.23 -6.95
C LEU A 351 -6.67 -3.27 -8.04
N GLU A 352 -5.40 -3.45 -8.36
CA GLU A 352 -4.92 -4.29 -9.47
C GLU A 352 -4.42 -5.67 -9.02
N GLY A 353 -4.37 -5.92 -7.71
CA GLY A 353 -3.90 -7.16 -7.13
C GLY A 353 -2.38 -7.23 -6.88
N SER A 354 -1.92 -8.42 -6.48
CA SER A 354 -0.54 -8.64 -6.04
C SER A 354 0.48 -8.41 -7.16
N ARG A 355 1.57 -7.70 -6.86
CA ARG A 355 2.61 -7.36 -7.84
C ARG A 355 3.99 -7.27 -7.20
N ASN A 356 5.03 -7.71 -7.91
CA ASN A 356 6.42 -7.51 -7.49
C ASN A 356 6.77 -6.01 -7.39
N GLY A 357 7.61 -5.63 -6.43
CA GLY A 357 8.00 -4.24 -6.19
C GLY A 357 8.55 -3.49 -7.41
N ILE A 358 9.43 -4.09 -8.21
CA ILE A 358 9.99 -3.45 -9.41
C ILE A 358 8.88 -3.21 -10.45
N GLN A 359 8.03 -4.22 -10.65
CA GLN A 359 6.88 -4.11 -11.54
C GLN A 359 5.89 -3.03 -11.07
N LEU A 360 5.73 -2.85 -9.74
CA LEU A 360 4.89 -1.81 -9.17
C LEU A 360 5.48 -0.41 -9.40
N CYS A 361 6.79 -0.21 -9.22
CA CYS A 361 7.42 1.08 -9.57
C CYS A 361 7.27 1.38 -11.07
N ASN A 362 7.47 0.39 -11.93
CA ASN A 362 7.24 0.53 -13.38
C ASN A 362 5.78 0.90 -13.71
N ARG A 363 4.81 0.30 -13.02
CA ARG A 363 3.40 0.63 -13.17
C ARG A 363 3.09 2.07 -12.73
N ILE A 364 3.65 2.52 -11.61
CA ILE A 364 3.55 3.91 -11.15
C ILE A 364 4.15 4.87 -12.21
N ILE A 365 5.31 4.52 -12.75
CA ILE A 365 5.97 5.28 -13.81
C ILE A 365 5.07 5.31 -15.06
N GLU A 366 4.50 4.20 -15.50
CA GLU A 366 3.60 4.13 -16.64
C GLU A 366 2.41 5.08 -16.46
N LEU A 367 1.78 5.04 -15.29
CA LEU A 367 0.61 5.84 -14.97
C LEU A 367 0.90 7.33 -14.77
N SER A 368 2.13 7.71 -14.40
CA SER A 368 2.52 9.10 -14.10
C SER A 368 2.10 10.10 -15.19
N THR A 369 1.77 11.32 -14.78
CA THR A 369 1.53 12.44 -15.69
C THR A 369 2.87 12.89 -16.27
N LYS A 370 3.02 12.74 -17.58
CA LYS A 370 4.26 13.05 -18.30
C LYS A 370 4.34 14.53 -18.64
N ASN A 371 5.56 15.07 -18.65
CA ASN A 371 5.87 16.39 -19.20
C ASN A 371 5.11 17.57 -18.54
N ALA A 372 4.65 17.39 -17.29
CA ALA A 372 3.93 18.42 -16.55
C ALA A 372 4.86 19.30 -15.69
N ILE A 373 6.07 18.81 -15.37
CA ILE A 373 6.95 19.45 -14.39
C ILE A 373 7.94 20.38 -15.07
N SER A 374 8.17 21.55 -14.46
CA SER A 374 9.18 22.53 -14.86
C SER A 374 10.37 22.56 -13.87
N GLY A 375 11.50 23.15 -14.28
CA GLY A 375 12.67 23.33 -13.42
C GLY A 375 13.45 22.04 -13.10
N LEU A 376 13.30 21.02 -13.95
CA LEU A 376 13.99 19.74 -13.82
C LEU A 376 15.51 19.89 -14.04
N ASN A 377 16.28 18.97 -13.47
CA ASN A 377 17.74 18.94 -13.63
C ASN A 377 18.26 17.51 -13.91
N GLY A 378 17.78 16.92 -15.00
CA GLY A 378 18.24 15.64 -15.53
C GLY A 378 17.41 14.42 -15.12
N GLU A 379 16.44 14.57 -14.22
CA GLU A 379 15.45 13.53 -13.91
C GLU A 379 14.34 13.43 -14.99
N PRO A 380 13.75 12.24 -15.18
CA PRO A 380 12.59 12.05 -16.04
C PRO A 380 11.39 12.89 -15.61
N ASN A 381 10.70 13.52 -16.57
CA ASN A 381 9.52 14.35 -16.30
C ASN A 381 8.27 13.49 -16.05
N ARG A 382 8.16 12.97 -14.83
CA ARG A 382 7.14 12.01 -14.40
C ARG A 382 6.52 12.47 -13.08
N LEU A 383 5.36 13.09 -13.13
CA LEU A 383 4.61 13.46 -11.94
C LEU A 383 3.70 12.31 -11.51
N LEU A 384 3.76 11.91 -10.25
CA LEU A 384 2.93 10.87 -9.67
C LEU A 384 1.45 11.07 -9.99
N PHE A 385 0.80 9.99 -10.40
CA PHE A 385 -0.64 9.93 -10.64
C PHE A 385 -1.20 8.65 -10.02
N ASN A 386 -2.33 8.73 -9.34
CA ASN A 386 -2.92 7.59 -8.62
C ASN A 386 -3.64 6.57 -9.52
N GLY A 387 -3.76 6.85 -10.82
CA GLY A 387 -4.37 5.93 -11.79
C GLY A 387 -5.89 5.99 -11.89
N VAL A 388 -6.55 6.89 -11.14
CA VAL A 388 -8.01 7.04 -11.21
C VAL A 388 -8.41 7.65 -12.56
N ALA A 389 -9.34 7.01 -13.29
CA ALA A 389 -9.89 7.53 -14.54
C ALA A 389 -11.19 8.29 -14.29
#